data_AF-A0A2E5LRA0-F1
#
_entry.id   AF-A0A2E5LRA0-F1
#
_cell.length_a   1.000
_cell.length_b   1.000
_cell.length_c   1.000
_cell.angle_alpha   90.00
_cell.angle_beta   90.00
_cell.angle_gamma   90.00
#
_symmetry.space_group_name_H-M   'P 1'
#
loop_
_entity.id
_entity.type
_entity.pdbx_description
1 polymer ?
#
loop_
_entity_poly.entity_id
_entity_poly.type
_entity_poly.pdbx_seq_one_letter_code
_entity_poly.pdbx_strand_id
1 'polypeptide(L)' 'MIVGSAKIWIRLPGNNNLKGKRSVIQSVSKMIGDRFNVAICEAEALEDHKMFVLGLACVSASTKHAAKLSLLYWII' A
#
# COMPACT_ATOMS: atom_id res chain seq x y z
N MET A 1 -15.28 7.96 15.90
CA MET A 1 -14.87 7.57 14.52
C MET A 1 -13.42 7.96 14.33
N ILE A 2 -12.56 7.04 13.93
CA ILE A 2 -11.13 7.28 13.69
C ILE A 2 -10.84 6.97 12.23
N VAL A 3 -10.14 7.87 11.55
CA VAL A 3 -9.63 7.64 10.20
C VAL A 3 -8.12 7.45 10.31
N GLY A 4 -7.65 6.26 9.93
CA GLY A 4 -6.23 5.99 9.79
C GLY A 4 -5.81 6.15 8.33
N SER A 5 -4.64 6.73 8.08
CA SER A 5 -4.04 6.77 6.75
C SER A 5 -2.53 6.54 6.81
N ALA A 6 -1.98 5.94 5.76
CA ALA A 6 -0.55 5.70 5.62
C ALA A 6 -0.14 5.72 4.14
N LYS A 7 1.15 5.98 3.89
CA LYS A 7 1.78 5.77 2.59
C LYS A 7 2.91 4.76 2.74
N ILE A 8 3.16 3.98 1.70
CA ILE A 8 4.26 3.01 1.67
C ILE A 8 4.99 3.18 0.35
N TRP A 9 6.31 3.39 0.44
CA TRP A 9 7.20 3.49 -0.72
C TRP A 9 7.88 2.15 -0.95
N ILE A 10 7.76 1.61 -2.15
CA ILE A 10 8.32 0.30 -2.50
C ILE A 10 9.18 0.46 -3.74
N ARG A 11 10.44 0.00 -3.66
CA ARG A 11 11.35 -0.09 -4.80
C ARG A 11 11.16 -1.42 -5.52
N LEU A 12 11.22 -1.39 -6.84
CA LEU A 12 11.14 -2.52 -7.76
C LEU A 12 12.45 -2.65 -8.55
N PRO A 13 13.57 -3.03 -7.90
CA PRO A 13 14.82 -3.24 -8.61
C PRO A 13 14.63 -4.33 -9.68
N GLY A 14 15.06 -4.05 -10.91
CA GLY A 14 14.96 -5.00 -12.02
C GLY A 14 13.60 -5.03 -12.74
N ASN A 15 12.60 -4.27 -12.29
CA ASN A 15 11.41 -4.06 -13.13
C ASN A 15 11.76 -3.10 -14.28
N ASN A 16 11.34 -3.45 -15.51
CA ASN A 16 11.76 -2.76 -16.73
C ASN A 16 10.60 -2.11 -17.50
N ASN A 17 9.35 -2.23 -17.02
CA ASN A 17 8.20 -1.63 -17.69
C ASN A 17 7.01 -1.40 -16.73
N LEU A 18 6.07 -0.54 -17.14
CA LEU A 18 4.89 -0.21 -16.34
C LEU A 18 3.94 -1.41 -16.13
N LYS A 19 3.90 -2.37 -17.06
CA LYS A 19 3.05 -3.56 -16.92
C LYS A 19 3.51 -4.45 -15.77
N GLY A 20 4.81 -4.67 -15.63
CA GLY A 20 5.41 -5.43 -14.53
C GLY A 20 5.15 -4.76 -13.19
N LYS A 21 5.30 -3.44 -13.11
CA LYS A 21 4.93 -2.64 -11.93
C LYS A 21 3.45 -2.85 -11.55
N ARG A 22 2.51 -2.74 -12.50
CA ARG A 22 1.08 -2.96 -12.25
C ARG A 22 0.78 -4.36 -11.72
N SER A 23 1.48 -5.38 -12.24
CA SER A 23 1.37 -6.76 -11.74
C SER A 23 1.77 -6.86 -10.27
N VAL A 24 2.90 -6.25 -9.88
CA VAL A 24 3.36 -6.25 -8.49
C VAL A 24 2.42 -5.46 -7.58
N ILE A 25 1.98 -4.27 -8.03
CA ILE A 25 0.99 -3.45 -7.30
C ILE A 25 -0.28 -4.26 -7.02
N GLN A 26 -0.79 -5.00 -8.00
CA GLN A 26 -1.98 -5.84 -7.84
C GLN A 26 -1.78 -6.92 -6.78
N SER A 27 -0.64 -7.64 -6.82
CA SER A 27 -0.31 -8.66 -5.82
C SER A 27 -0.17 -8.10 -4.41
N VAL A 28 0.55 -6.99 -4.26
CA VAL A 28 0.76 -6.33 -2.96
C VAL A 28 -0.56 -5.77 -2.41
N SER A 29 -1.34 -5.09 -3.25
CA SER A 29 -2.65 -4.53 -2.84
C SER A 29 -3.61 -5.63 -2.41
N LYS A 30 -3.66 -6.75 -3.14
CA LYS A 30 -4.47 -7.91 -2.74
C LYS A 30 -4.02 -8.46 -1.39
N MET A 31 -2.72 -8.68 -1.19
CA MET A 31 -2.17 -9.20 0.06
C MET A 31 -2.44 -8.28 1.26
N ILE A 32 -2.36 -6.95 1.08
CA ILE A 32 -2.70 -5.98 2.12
C ILE A 32 -4.21 -6.00 2.39
N GLY A 33 -5.04 -5.96 1.36
CA GLY A 33 -6.50 -5.97 1.50
C GLY A 33 -7.05 -7.25 2.15
N ASP A 34 -6.42 -8.40 1.87
CA ASP A 34 -6.80 -9.68 2.48
C ASP A 34 -6.47 -9.74 3.99
N ARG A 35 -5.41 -9.03 4.43
CA ARG A 35 -4.98 -8.99 5.85
C ARG A 35 -5.62 -7.86 6.65
N PHE A 36 -5.91 -6.75 5.99
CA PHE A 36 -6.36 -5.51 6.62
C PHE A 36 -7.59 -4.98 5.90
N ASN A 37 -8.63 -4.63 6.66
CA ASN A 37 -9.83 -3.99 6.11
C ASN A 37 -9.56 -2.51 5.78
N VAL A 38 -8.85 -2.27 4.67
CA VAL A 38 -8.32 -0.95 4.28
C VAL A 38 -8.60 -0.68 2.80
N ALA A 39 -8.85 0.58 2.47
CA ALA A 39 -8.85 1.07 1.09
C ALA A 39 -7.40 1.31 0.63
N ILE A 40 -7.12 1.03 -0.64
CA ILE A 40 -5.78 1.06 -1.22
C ILE A 40 -5.81 1.79 -2.57
N CYS A 41 -4.82 2.64 -2.83
CA CYS A 41 -4.60 3.24 -4.14
C CYS A 41 -3.09 3.34 -4.47
N GLU A 42 -2.75 3.41 -5.75
CA GLU A 42 -1.44 3.91 -6.17
C GLU A 42 -1.46 5.44 -6.06
N ALA A 43 -0.77 5.99 -5.07
CA ALA A 43 -0.88 7.40 -4.69
C ALA A 43 0.10 8.30 -5.45
N GLU A 44 1.29 7.79 -5.78
CA GLU A 44 2.37 8.57 -6.40
C GLU A 44 3.28 7.69 -7.28
N ALA A 45 4.25 8.33 -7.95
CA ALA A 45 5.26 7.70 -8.80
C ALA A 45 4.68 6.90 -9.98
N LEU A 46 3.52 7.31 -10.52
CA LEU A 46 2.77 6.59 -11.56
C LEU A 46 3.61 6.24 -12.80
N GLU A 47 4.45 7.18 -13.24
CA GLU A 47 5.33 7.04 -14.42
C GLU A 47 6.67 6.35 -14.13
N ASP A 48 7.02 6.15 -12.86
CA ASP A 48 8.23 5.42 -12.47
C ASP A 48 7.91 3.93 -12.41
N HIS A 49 8.55 3.13 -13.25
CA HIS A 49 8.39 1.67 -13.23
C HIS A 49 9.31 0.99 -12.20
N LYS A 50 10.29 1.69 -11.63
CA LYS A 50 11.24 1.15 -10.65
C LYS A 50 10.83 1.41 -9.20
N MET A 51 9.73 2.12 -8.98
CA MET A 51 9.12 2.26 -7.66
C MET A 51 7.62 2.53 -7.77
N PHE A 52 6.93 2.40 -6.65
CA PHE A 52 5.55 2.85 -6.53
C PHE A 52 5.25 3.26 -5.10
N VAL A 53 4.20 4.06 -4.93
CA VAL A 53 3.74 4.49 -3.61
C VAL A 53 2.29 4.05 -3.46
N LEU A 54 2.01 3.25 -2.43
CA LEU A 54 0.63 2.92 -2.08
C LEU A 54 0.11 3.87 -1.01
N GLY A 55 -1.06 4.45 -1.25
CA GLY A 55 -1.85 5.12 -0.23
C GLY A 55 -2.84 4.13 0.40
N LEU A 56 -2.95 4.17 1.72
CA LEU A 56 -3.85 3.32 2.51
C LEU A 56 -4.75 4.18 3.39
N ALA A 57 -6.01 3.79 3.52
CA ALA A 57 -6.95 4.44 4.43
C ALA A 57 -7.89 3.43 5.09
N CYS A 58 -8.27 3.67 6.35
CA CYS A 58 -9.30 2.88 7.03
C CYS A 58 -10.14 3.75 7.96
N VAL A 59 -11.36 3.30 8.23
CA VAL A 59 -12.24 3.88 9.24
C VAL A 59 -12.45 2.85 10.34
N SER A 60 -12.26 3.24 11.60
CA SER A 60 -12.39 2.33 12.74
C SER A 60 -12.98 2.99 13.98
N ALA A 61 -13.56 2.18 14.85
CA ALA A 61 -13.95 2.59 16.21
C ALA A 61 -12.79 2.43 17.22
N SER A 62 -11.68 1.78 16.84
CA SER A 62 -10.56 1.48 17.74
C SER A 62 -9.24 2.07 17.24
N THR A 63 -8.56 2.81 18.11
CA THR A 63 -7.20 3.33 17.84
C THR A 63 -6.20 2.22 17.59
N LYS A 64 -6.32 1.07 18.29
CA LYS A 64 -5.46 -0.10 18.09
C LYS A 64 -5.62 -0.69 16.69
N HIS A 65 -6.84 -0.73 16.15
CA HIS A 65 -7.06 -1.21 14.79
C HIS A 65 -6.52 -0.22 13.76
N ALA A 66 -6.79 1.08 13.91
CA ALA A 66 -6.27 2.11 13.02
C ALA A 66 -4.73 2.16 13.02
N ALA A 67 -4.10 1.98 14.19
CA ALA A 67 -2.64 1.95 14.34
C ALA A 67 -1.98 0.75 13.64
N LYS A 68 -2.71 -0.34 13.33
CA LYS A 68 -2.12 -1.45 12.55
C LYS A 68 -1.64 -1.01 11.17
N LEU A 69 -2.17 0.09 10.62
CA LEU A 69 -1.66 0.68 9.38
C LEU A 69 -0.17 1.04 9.46
N SER A 70 0.34 1.44 10.63
CA SER A 70 1.77 1.78 10.79
C SER A 70 2.68 0.56 10.82
N LEU A 71 2.14 -0.64 11.07
CA LEU A 71 2.91 -1.89 11.06
C LEU A 71 3.27 -2.36 9.65
N LEU A 72 2.62 -1.82 8.61
CA LEU A 72 2.91 -2.20 7.23
C LEU A 72 4.32 -1.85 6.77
N TYR A 73 4.96 -0.84 7.38
CA TYR A 73 6.39 -0.55 7.14
C TYR A 73 7.32 -1.71 7.55
N TRP A 74 6.85 -2.65 8.38
CA TRP A 74 7.65 -3.80 8.84
C TRP A 74 7.41 -5.08 8.03
N ILE A 75 6.38 -5.12 7.18
CA ILE A 75 5.93 -6.35 6.50
C ILE A 75 6.44 -6.41 5.05
N ILE A 76 6.97 -5.30 4.52
CA ILE A 76 7.36 -5.10 3.13
C ILE A 76 8.83 -4.69 3.08
#